data_AF-A0A9R0WYZ6-F1
#
_entry.id   AF-A0A9R0WYZ6-F1
#
_cell.length_a   1.000
_cell.length_b   1.000
_cell.length_c   1.000
_cell.angle_alpha   90.00
_cell.angle_beta   90.00
_cell.angle_gamma   90.00
#
_symmetry.space_group_name_H-M   'P 1'
#
loop_
_entity.id
_entity.type
_entity.pdbx_description
1 polymer ?
#
loop_
_entity_poly.entity_id
_entity_poly.type
_entity_poly.pdbx_seq_one_letter_code
_entity_poly.pdbx_strand_id
1 'polypeptide(L)'
;MAMASAHAPSGAGSLAPRGALRVRAPAGLGYLGLGPSRPALRPVALARRAAPSGARHPLLRCAAASSPPAAAAARPASAPRFIQHKKEAFWFYRFLSIVYDHVINPGHWTEDMRDDALEPADLYSRKLKVVDVGGGTGFTTLGIVRHVDPANVTLLDQSPHQLEKARQKEALKGVEIMEGDAEDLPFPTDTFDRYVSAGSIEYWPDPQRGIKEAYRVLRLGGKACLIGPVHPTFWLSRFFADMWMLFPTEEEYIEWFKKAGFKDVQLKRIGPKWYRGVRRHGLIMGCSVTGVKRESGDSPLQLGPKAEDVSKPVNPITFFFRFLMGTICAAYYVLVPIYMWIKDQIVPKGMPI
;
A
#
# COMPACT_ATOMS: atom_id res chain seq x y z
N MET A 1 12.55 -63.07 -12.14
CA MET A 1 13.93 -62.55 -12.11
C MET A 1 13.92 -61.31 -11.21
N ALA A 2 14.00 -61.48 -9.88
CA ALA A 2 15.24 -61.57 -9.07
C ALA A 2 15.90 -60.16 -8.94
N MET A 3 15.65 -59.43 -7.85
CA MET A 3 16.43 -59.34 -6.58
C MET A 3 17.77 -58.60 -6.75
N ALA A 4 18.28 -57.71 -5.89
CA ALA A 4 18.22 -57.49 -4.42
C ALA A 4 18.55 -55.99 -4.13
N SER A 5 18.06 -55.28 -3.10
CA SER A 5 18.12 -55.37 -1.62
C SER A 5 19.49 -55.12 -0.97
N ALA A 6 19.57 -54.05 -0.14
CA ALA A 6 20.22 -53.97 1.20
C ALA A 6 20.01 -52.55 1.76
N HIS A 7 19.15 -52.28 2.76
CA HIS A 7 19.29 -52.44 4.23
C HIS A 7 20.30 -51.51 4.94
N ALA A 8 19.75 -50.81 5.95
CA ALA A 8 20.38 -49.87 6.87
C ALA A 8 21.28 -50.56 7.93
N PRO A 9 21.85 -49.79 8.88
CA PRO A 9 21.28 -49.93 10.22
C PRO A 9 21.11 -48.62 11.01
N SER A 10 20.16 -48.73 11.95
CA SER A 10 19.84 -47.87 13.08
C SER A 10 20.98 -47.75 14.11
N GLY A 11 21.10 -46.59 14.75
CA GLY A 11 21.83 -46.39 15.99
C GLY A 11 21.10 -45.39 16.89
N ALA A 12 20.50 -45.90 17.97
CA ALA A 12 19.87 -45.13 19.03
C ALA A 12 20.94 -44.51 19.95
N GLY A 13 20.69 -43.29 20.43
CA GLY A 13 21.54 -42.60 21.40
C GLY A 13 20.78 -41.49 22.11
N SER A 14 20.08 -41.86 23.18
CA SER A 14 19.47 -40.99 24.19
C SER A 14 20.54 -40.28 25.02
N LEU A 15 20.41 -38.96 25.23
CA LEU A 15 20.91 -38.24 26.40
C LEU A 15 20.26 -36.85 26.50
N ALA A 16 19.42 -36.67 27.51
CA ALA A 16 18.83 -35.39 27.95
C ALA A 16 19.73 -34.72 29.04
N PRO A 17 19.35 -33.58 29.62
CA PRO A 17 19.98 -32.28 29.38
C PRO A 17 20.85 -31.80 30.56
N ARG A 18 21.86 -30.97 30.29
CA ARG A 18 22.65 -30.29 31.33
C ARG A 18 22.36 -28.78 31.34
N GLY A 19 21.82 -28.34 32.49
CA GLY A 19 22.33 -27.17 33.20
C GLY A 19 21.94 -25.79 32.70
N ALA A 20 20.82 -25.27 33.20
CA ALA A 20 20.55 -23.85 33.25
C ALA A 20 21.61 -23.12 34.09
N LEU A 21 22.28 -22.12 33.53
CA LEU A 21 23.01 -21.12 34.31
C LEU A 21 22.26 -19.78 34.22
N ARG A 22 21.48 -19.49 35.26
CA ARG A 22 20.94 -18.16 35.55
C ARG A 22 22.09 -17.27 36.00
N VAL A 23 22.42 -16.23 35.25
CA VAL A 23 23.25 -15.13 35.74
C VAL A 23 22.34 -14.15 36.47
N ARG A 24 22.44 -14.16 37.81
CA ARG A 24 21.85 -13.16 38.73
C ARG A 24 22.75 -11.92 38.72
N ALA A 25 22.13 -10.74 38.56
CA ALA A 25 22.75 -9.46 38.84
C ALA A 25 22.98 -9.27 40.36
N PRO A 26 24.07 -8.65 40.80
CA PRO A 26 24.24 -8.28 42.20
C PRO A 26 23.51 -6.97 42.50
N ALA A 27 22.74 -7.00 43.59
CA ALA A 27 22.19 -5.83 44.24
C ALA A 27 23.19 -5.26 45.25
N GLY A 28 23.24 -3.92 45.33
CA GLY A 28 23.44 -3.20 46.58
C GLY A 28 24.86 -2.88 47.02
N LEU A 29 25.23 -1.61 46.89
CA LEU A 29 25.92 -0.89 47.96
C LEU A 29 25.35 0.53 48.01
N GLY A 30 24.57 0.80 49.05
CA GLY A 30 24.15 2.15 49.42
C GLY A 30 25.23 2.83 50.25
N TYR A 31 25.33 4.14 50.11
CA TYR A 31 25.81 5.01 51.19
C TYR A 31 24.95 6.28 51.23
N LEU A 32 24.47 6.56 52.44
CA LEU A 32 23.91 7.83 52.92
C LEU A 32 24.95 8.96 52.66
N GLY A 33 24.62 10.24 52.52
CA GLY A 33 23.45 11.04 52.81
C GLY A 33 23.88 12.52 52.76
N LEU A 34 22.98 13.42 53.19
CA LEU A 34 23.12 14.87 53.39
C LEU A 34 22.70 15.77 52.21
N GLY A 35 21.43 16.17 52.24
CA GLY A 35 20.96 17.42 51.61
C GLY A 35 21.23 18.64 52.51
N PRO A 36 20.90 19.84 52.01
CA PRO A 36 19.89 20.63 52.72
C PRO A 36 18.84 21.28 51.78
N SER A 37 17.57 20.99 52.09
CA SER A 37 16.44 21.91 52.32
C SER A 37 16.22 23.19 51.46
N ARG A 38 15.13 23.11 50.67
CA ARG A 38 14.03 24.09 50.43
C ARG A 38 14.23 25.28 49.46
N PRO A 39 13.14 25.88 48.90
CA PRO A 39 11.71 25.50 48.97
C PRO A 39 10.98 25.37 47.62
N ALA A 40 9.84 24.67 47.68
CA ALA A 40 8.86 24.51 46.60
C ALA A 40 8.06 25.80 46.34
N LEU A 41 7.90 26.15 45.07
CA LEU A 41 6.99 27.19 44.59
C LEU A 41 5.58 26.62 44.41
N ARG A 42 4.61 27.21 45.12
CA ARG A 42 3.17 26.92 45.00
C ARG A 42 2.60 27.55 43.71
N PRO A 43 1.65 26.91 43.02
CA PRO A 43 0.85 27.58 42.00
C PRO A 43 -0.22 28.48 42.65
N VAL A 44 -0.23 29.75 42.25
CA VAL A 44 -1.24 30.74 42.64
C VAL A 44 -2.53 30.48 41.85
N ALA A 45 -3.59 30.10 42.56
CA ALA A 45 -4.95 30.04 42.03
C ALA A 45 -5.53 31.46 41.98
N LEU A 46 -5.81 31.97 40.77
CA LEU A 46 -6.52 33.24 40.60
C LEU A 46 -8.03 32.96 40.49
N ALA A 47 -8.75 33.29 41.57
CA ALA A 47 -10.20 33.28 41.62
C ALA A 47 -10.78 34.37 40.70
N ARG A 48 -11.70 34.00 39.80
CA ARG A 48 -12.53 34.95 39.05
C ARG A 48 -13.90 35.07 39.72
N ARG A 49 -14.19 36.26 40.25
CA ARG A 49 -15.52 36.73 40.64
C ARG A 49 -16.35 37.08 39.38
N ALA A 50 -17.62 36.68 39.36
CA ALA A 50 -18.70 37.32 38.57
C ALA A 50 -19.02 38.69 39.22
N ALA A 51 -19.54 39.77 38.63
CA ALA A 51 -20.38 40.12 37.45
C ALA A 51 -20.36 41.70 37.35
N PRO A 52 -21.31 42.42 36.70
CA PRO A 52 -21.72 42.52 35.29
C PRO A 52 -21.60 43.97 34.71
N SER A 53 -21.60 44.11 33.38
CA SER A 53 -22.12 45.25 32.57
C SER A 53 -21.65 45.00 31.12
N GLY A 54 -22.46 45.08 30.08
CA GLY A 54 -23.37 46.16 29.72
C GLY A 54 -22.78 46.90 28.52
N ALA A 55 -22.65 46.25 27.36
CA ALA A 55 -22.32 46.93 26.11
C ALA A 55 -22.88 46.15 24.90
N ARG A 56 -23.75 46.84 24.17
CA ARG A 56 -24.42 46.39 22.94
C ARG A 56 -23.39 46.33 21.80
N HIS A 57 -23.36 45.24 21.05
CA HIS A 57 -22.75 45.20 19.71
C HIS A 57 -23.76 44.62 18.70
N PRO A 58 -23.78 45.13 17.44
CA PRO A 58 -24.85 44.84 16.49
C PRO A 58 -24.74 43.43 15.93
N LEU A 59 -25.88 42.75 15.83
CA LEU A 59 -26.03 41.48 15.12
C LEU A 59 -25.81 41.70 13.62
N LEU A 60 -24.63 41.33 13.11
CA LEU A 60 -24.41 41.16 11.67
C LEU A 60 -25.00 39.82 11.23
N ARG A 61 -26.19 39.94 10.64
CA ARG A 61 -26.96 38.89 9.98
C ARG A 61 -26.16 38.44 8.73
N CYS A 62 -25.37 37.37 8.85
CA CYS A 62 -24.78 36.73 7.67
C CYS A 62 -25.86 35.95 6.94
N ALA A 63 -26.28 36.47 5.79
CA ALA A 63 -27.08 35.75 4.82
C ALA A 63 -26.31 34.51 4.35
N ALA A 64 -26.92 33.34 4.53
CA ALA A 64 -26.42 32.09 3.98
C ALA A 64 -26.55 32.13 2.46
N ALA A 65 -25.45 32.45 1.77
CA ALA A 65 -25.27 32.12 0.36
C ALA A 65 -24.71 30.68 0.31
N SER A 66 -25.60 29.70 0.33
CA SER A 66 -25.27 28.30 0.07
C SER A 66 -24.91 28.12 -1.40
N SER A 67 -23.62 28.15 -1.71
CA SER A 67 -23.12 27.50 -2.93
C SER A 67 -22.91 26.02 -2.59
N PRO A 68 -23.48 25.08 -3.36
CA PRO A 68 -23.21 23.66 -3.15
C PRO A 68 -21.71 23.40 -3.38
N PRO A 69 -21.07 22.49 -2.63
CA PRO A 69 -19.72 22.05 -2.97
C PRO A 69 -19.79 21.46 -4.38
N ALA A 70 -18.94 21.96 -5.27
CA ALA A 70 -18.78 21.39 -6.61
C ALA A 70 -18.54 19.89 -6.44
N ALA A 71 -19.53 19.09 -6.86
CA ALA A 71 -19.38 17.65 -6.93
C ALA A 71 -18.10 17.39 -7.73
N ALA A 72 -17.14 16.70 -7.12
CA ALA A 72 -15.98 16.19 -7.83
C ALA A 72 -16.54 15.31 -8.96
N ALA A 73 -16.53 15.84 -10.18
CA ALA A 73 -16.93 15.09 -11.34
C ALA A 73 -15.95 13.92 -11.46
N ALA A 74 -16.42 12.70 -11.18
CA ALA A 74 -15.66 11.50 -11.48
C ALA A 74 -15.17 11.62 -12.93
N ARG A 75 -13.84 11.58 -13.13
CA ARG A 75 -13.29 11.73 -14.48
C ARG A 75 -13.87 10.62 -15.34
N PRO A 76 -14.45 10.93 -16.51
CA PRO A 76 -15.04 9.90 -17.33
C PRO A 76 -13.94 8.91 -17.73
N ALA A 77 -14.26 7.61 -17.70
CA ALA A 77 -13.37 6.51 -18.09
C ALA A 77 -12.83 6.60 -19.53
N SER A 78 -13.18 7.68 -20.26
CA SER A 78 -12.84 8.03 -21.63
C SER A 78 -11.63 8.95 -21.79
N ALA A 79 -10.91 9.31 -20.73
CA ALA A 79 -9.58 9.92 -20.89
C ALA A 79 -8.64 8.92 -21.61
N PRO A 80 -7.85 9.34 -22.62
CA PRO A 80 -7.00 8.42 -23.38
C PRO A 80 -5.85 7.90 -22.51
N ARG A 81 -6.10 6.81 -21.79
CA ARG A 81 -5.06 6.05 -21.07
C ARG A 81 -4.22 5.29 -22.10
N PHE A 82 -2.89 5.23 -21.93
CA PHE A 82 -2.06 4.43 -22.82
C PHE A 82 -2.14 2.94 -22.43
N ILE A 83 -1.92 2.59 -21.16
CA ILE A 83 -2.10 1.23 -20.66
C ILE A 83 -3.59 1.05 -20.32
N GLN A 84 -4.36 0.51 -21.26
CA GLN A 84 -5.78 0.19 -21.05
C GLN A 84 -6.01 -1.31 -20.93
N HIS A 85 -5.07 -2.12 -21.41
CA HIS A 85 -5.24 -3.56 -21.56
C HIS A 85 -4.12 -4.35 -20.89
N LYS A 86 -4.50 -5.48 -20.28
CA LYS A 86 -3.59 -6.39 -19.58
C LYS A 86 -2.42 -6.87 -20.45
N LYS A 87 -2.66 -7.07 -21.76
CA LYS A 87 -1.63 -7.48 -22.75
C LYS A 87 -0.60 -6.39 -23.07
N GLU A 88 -0.98 -5.11 -22.98
CA GLU A 88 -0.04 -3.99 -23.18
C GLU A 88 0.86 -3.83 -21.94
N ALA A 89 0.26 -3.98 -20.76
CA ALA A 89 0.99 -4.06 -19.50
C ALA A 89 1.98 -5.25 -19.52
N PHE A 90 1.61 -6.42 -20.07
CA PHE A 90 2.49 -7.59 -20.16
C PHE A 90 3.84 -7.31 -20.86
N TRP A 91 3.84 -6.68 -22.04
CA TRP A 91 5.07 -6.37 -22.76
C TRP A 91 5.88 -5.27 -22.09
N PHE A 92 5.18 -4.30 -21.48
CA PHE A 92 5.78 -3.30 -20.62
C PHE A 92 6.50 -3.95 -19.42
N TYR A 93 5.87 -4.90 -18.72
CA TYR A 93 6.49 -5.61 -17.60
C TYR A 93 7.63 -6.54 -18.02
N ARG A 94 7.54 -7.22 -19.16
CA ARG A 94 8.60 -8.14 -19.60
C ARG A 94 9.96 -7.43 -19.70
N PHE A 95 9.98 -6.19 -20.17
CA PHE A 95 11.22 -5.42 -20.34
C PHE A 95 11.48 -4.43 -19.20
N LEU A 96 10.45 -3.72 -18.72
CA LEU A 96 10.63 -2.70 -17.69
C LEU A 96 10.78 -3.31 -16.29
N SER A 97 10.21 -4.47 -15.95
CA SER A 97 10.33 -5.06 -14.59
C SER A 97 11.77 -5.41 -14.20
N ILE A 98 12.61 -5.77 -15.17
CA ILE A 98 14.04 -6.05 -14.93
C ILE A 98 14.75 -4.78 -14.47
N VAL A 99 14.45 -3.64 -15.12
CA VAL A 99 14.98 -2.32 -14.77
C VAL A 99 14.30 -1.78 -13.51
N TYR A 100 13.00 -2.03 -13.34
CA TYR A 100 12.20 -1.53 -12.23
C TYR A 100 12.69 -2.07 -10.88
N ASP A 101 12.91 -3.39 -10.78
CA ASP A 101 13.32 -4.02 -9.52
C ASP A 101 14.76 -3.67 -9.10
N HIS A 102 15.69 -3.49 -10.06
CA HIS A 102 17.12 -3.32 -9.77
C HIS A 102 17.61 -1.86 -9.85
N VAL A 103 16.88 -0.99 -10.56
CA VAL A 103 17.31 0.40 -10.82
C VAL A 103 16.32 1.42 -10.26
N ILE A 104 15.01 1.15 -10.33
CA ILE A 104 13.97 2.13 -9.94
C ILE A 104 13.57 1.96 -8.47
N ASN A 105 13.28 0.73 -8.00
CA ASN A 105 12.87 0.44 -6.61
C ASN A 105 13.82 0.98 -5.53
N PRO A 106 15.16 0.86 -5.66
CA PRO A 106 16.08 1.40 -4.65
C PRO A 106 15.96 2.92 -4.43
N GLY A 107 15.39 3.66 -5.40
CA GLY A 107 15.17 5.12 -5.30
C GLY A 107 13.70 5.56 -5.20
N HIS A 108 12.74 4.75 -5.65
CA HIS A 108 11.33 5.17 -5.82
C HIS A 108 10.35 4.47 -4.87
N TRP A 109 10.58 3.19 -4.54
CA TRP A 109 9.74 2.41 -3.64
C TRP A 109 10.62 1.53 -2.75
N THR A 110 11.03 2.08 -1.63
CA THR A 110 11.99 1.45 -0.72
C THR A 110 11.32 0.49 0.25
N GLU A 111 12.12 -0.34 0.93
CA GLU A 111 11.61 -1.21 2.00
C GLU A 111 10.94 -0.43 3.13
N ASP A 112 11.48 0.74 3.50
CA ASP A 112 10.87 1.64 4.48
C ASP A 112 9.49 2.10 4.02
N MET A 113 9.34 2.49 2.74
CA MET A 113 8.05 2.92 2.19
C MET A 113 7.05 1.78 2.12
N ARG A 114 7.50 0.57 1.76
CA ARG A 114 6.69 -0.65 1.82
C ARG A 114 6.18 -0.91 3.23
N ASP A 115 7.07 -0.91 4.21
CA ASP A 115 6.73 -1.20 5.60
C ASP A 115 5.78 -0.13 6.15
N ASP A 116 6.04 1.15 5.87
CA ASP A 116 5.16 2.27 6.23
C ASP A 116 3.77 2.16 5.57
N ALA A 117 3.69 1.66 4.33
CA ALA A 117 2.45 1.46 3.60
C ALA A 117 1.64 0.24 4.08
N LEU A 118 2.32 -0.78 4.62
CA LEU A 118 1.72 -1.97 5.20
C LEU A 118 1.23 -1.76 6.64
N GLU A 119 1.73 -0.77 7.37
CA GLU A 119 1.33 -0.52 8.77
C GLU A 119 -0.20 -0.43 8.97
N PRO A 120 -0.98 0.30 8.15
CA PRO A 120 -2.44 0.35 8.28
C PRO A 120 -3.17 -0.99 8.01
N ALA A 121 -2.49 -1.97 7.42
CA ALA A 121 -3.05 -3.29 7.12
C ALA A 121 -3.22 -4.16 8.39
N ASP A 122 -2.72 -3.74 9.55
CA ASP A 122 -2.90 -4.43 10.84
C ASP A 122 -2.51 -5.91 10.79
N LEU A 123 -1.29 -6.20 10.30
CA LEU A 123 -0.72 -7.55 10.25
C LEU A 123 -0.21 -8.01 11.63
N TYR A 124 -1.06 -7.95 12.67
CA TYR A 124 -0.63 -8.12 14.07
C TYR A 124 -0.57 -9.57 14.58
N SER A 125 -0.82 -10.56 13.74
CA SER A 125 -0.82 -11.97 14.14
C SER A 125 -0.26 -12.88 13.06
N ARG A 126 0.61 -13.81 13.47
CA ARG A 126 1.22 -14.82 12.60
C ARG A 126 0.18 -15.74 11.92
N LYS A 127 -1.00 -15.87 12.53
CA LYS A 127 -2.08 -16.77 12.10
C LYS A 127 -3.07 -16.15 11.11
N LEU A 128 -2.91 -14.88 10.75
CA LEU A 128 -3.79 -14.22 9.78
C LEU A 128 -3.68 -14.91 8.43
N LYS A 129 -4.82 -15.16 7.78
CA LYS A 129 -4.85 -15.59 6.38
C LYS A 129 -4.82 -14.34 5.49
N VAL A 130 -3.77 -14.18 4.69
CA VAL A 130 -3.53 -12.97 3.89
C VAL A 130 -3.45 -13.31 2.42
N VAL A 131 -4.10 -12.50 1.58
CA VAL A 131 -3.89 -12.53 0.13
C VAL A 131 -3.19 -11.25 -0.32
N ASP A 132 -2.12 -11.39 -1.09
CA ASP A 132 -1.42 -10.33 -1.80
C ASP A 132 -1.77 -10.41 -3.28
N VAL A 133 -2.63 -9.50 -3.75
CA VAL A 133 -3.20 -9.51 -5.11
C VAL A 133 -2.47 -8.51 -5.99
N GLY A 134 -2.02 -8.98 -7.15
CA GLY A 134 -1.07 -8.24 -7.98
C GLY A 134 0.31 -8.17 -7.35
N GLY A 135 0.71 -9.23 -6.62
CA GLY A 135 1.94 -9.25 -5.82
C GLY A 135 3.23 -9.23 -6.65
N GLY A 136 3.14 -9.44 -7.97
CA GLY A 136 4.26 -9.36 -8.90
C GLY A 136 5.44 -10.24 -8.50
N THR A 137 6.64 -9.65 -8.44
CA THR A 137 7.86 -10.35 -8.00
C THR A 137 7.92 -10.60 -6.49
N GLY A 138 6.88 -10.21 -5.74
CA GLY A 138 6.73 -10.47 -4.30
C GLY A 138 7.36 -9.43 -3.38
N PHE A 139 7.63 -8.20 -3.85
CA PHE A 139 8.24 -7.16 -3.03
C PHE A 139 7.40 -6.81 -1.78
N THR A 140 6.08 -6.66 -1.96
CA THR A 140 5.13 -6.42 -0.85
C THR A 140 4.96 -7.67 0.00
N THR A 141 4.91 -8.85 -0.63
CA THR A 141 4.82 -10.15 0.05
C THR A 141 5.98 -10.36 1.03
N LEU A 142 7.21 -9.91 0.68
CA LEU A 142 8.36 -9.93 1.59
C LEU A 142 8.10 -9.13 2.89
N GLY A 143 7.36 -8.02 2.79
CA GLY A 143 6.92 -7.25 3.96
C GLY A 143 5.87 -8.01 4.78
N ILE A 144 4.91 -8.66 4.11
CA ILE A 144 3.82 -9.42 4.76
C ILE A 144 4.37 -10.59 5.58
N VAL A 145 5.27 -11.39 5.02
CA VAL A 145 5.81 -12.61 5.68
C VAL A 145 6.70 -12.33 6.90
N ARG A 146 7.13 -11.08 7.10
CA ARG A 146 7.78 -10.64 8.34
C ARG A 146 6.82 -10.68 9.53
N HIS A 147 5.52 -10.52 9.27
CA HIS A 147 4.48 -10.42 10.29
C HIS A 147 3.52 -11.61 10.32
N VAL A 148 3.40 -12.34 9.22
CA VAL A 148 2.50 -13.48 9.03
C VAL A 148 3.29 -14.74 8.67
N ASP A 149 2.88 -15.91 9.15
CA ASP A 149 3.52 -17.16 8.72
C ASP A 149 3.37 -17.33 7.20
N PRO A 150 4.44 -17.61 6.43
CA PRO A 150 4.37 -17.77 4.98
C PRO A 150 3.29 -18.74 4.50
N ALA A 151 3.06 -19.82 5.25
CA ALA A 151 2.03 -20.83 4.97
C ALA A 151 0.59 -20.29 5.00
N ASN A 152 0.36 -19.10 5.57
CA ASN A 152 -0.94 -18.43 5.61
C ASN A 152 -1.05 -17.28 4.58
N VAL A 153 -0.04 -17.10 3.74
CA VAL A 153 0.01 -16.05 2.72
C VAL A 153 -0.18 -16.67 1.33
N THR A 154 -1.10 -16.10 0.57
CA THR A 154 -1.29 -16.40 -0.86
C THR A 154 -0.88 -15.17 -1.68
N LEU A 155 0.05 -15.33 -2.61
CA LEU A 155 0.44 -14.33 -3.61
C LEU A 155 -0.22 -14.69 -4.94
N LEU A 156 -1.05 -13.78 -5.46
CA LEU A 156 -1.71 -13.92 -6.74
C LEU A 156 -1.28 -12.81 -7.70
N ASP A 157 -0.90 -13.17 -8.92
CA ASP A 157 -0.58 -12.20 -9.99
C ASP A 157 -0.94 -12.78 -11.37
N GLN A 158 -1.23 -11.93 -12.35
CA GLN A 158 -1.53 -12.37 -13.73
C GLN A 158 -0.27 -12.71 -14.55
N SER A 159 0.92 -12.32 -14.10
CA SER A 159 2.16 -12.46 -14.85
C SER A 159 2.97 -13.68 -14.41
N PRO A 160 2.98 -14.78 -15.19
CA PRO A 160 3.72 -15.98 -14.82
C PRO A 160 5.24 -15.73 -14.68
N HIS A 161 5.80 -14.78 -15.44
CA HIS A 161 7.20 -14.40 -15.34
C HIS A 161 7.54 -13.69 -14.02
N GLN A 162 6.63 -12.85 -13.51
CA GLN A 162 6.84 -12.20 -12.21
C GLN A 162 6.73 -13.22 -11.06
N LEU A 163 5.73 -14.11 -11.14
CA LEU A 163 5.57 -15.19 -10.17
C LEU A 163 6.79 -16.11 -10.11
N GLU A 164 7.44 -16.37 -11.24
CA GLU A 164 8.68 -17.17 -11.28
C GLU A 164 9.82 -16.49 -10.50
N LYS A 165 9.99 -15.17 -10.64
CA LYS A 165 10.94 -14.40 -9.81
C LYS A 165 10.58 -14.43 -8.34
N ALA A 166 9.29 -14.41 -8.00
CA ALA A 166 8.83 -14.52 -6.61
C ALA A 166 9.19 -15.90 -6.01
N ARG A 167 8.99 -16.99 -6.76
CA ARG A 167 9.33 -18.36 -6.34
C ARG A 167 10.80 -18.58 -6.05
N GLN A 168 11.69 -17.81 -6.68
CA GLN A 168 13.13 -17.87 -6.46
C GLN A 168 13.58 -17.24 -5.13
N LYS A 169 12.72 -16.49 -4.45
CA LYS A 169 13.06 -15.79 -3.21
C LYS A 169 12.92 -16.70 -2.01
N GLU A 170 14.02 -16.96 -1.32
CA GLU A 170 14.04 -17.83 -0.13
C GLU A 170 13.07 -17.41 0.97
N ALA A 171 12.93 -16.11 1.22
CA ALA A 171 12.02 -15.58 2.23
C ALA A 171 10.53 -15.84 1.90
N LEU A 172 10.20 -16.20 0.66
CA LEU A 172 8.83 -16.53 0.23
C LEU A 172 8.57 -18.04 0.18
N LYS A 173 9.51 -18.88 0.64
CA LYS A 173 9.23 -20.30 0.79
C LYS A 173 8.07 -20.52 1.75
N GLY A 174 7.10 -21.32 1.30
CA GLY A 174 5.87 -21.60 2.03
C GLY A 174 4.69 -20.68 1.68
N VAL A 175 4.92 -19.57 0.96
CA VAL A 175 3.83 -18.77 0.37
C VAL A 175 3.20 -19.56 -0.77
N GLU A 176 1.87 -19.57 -0.84
CA GLU A 176 1.14 -20.10 -1.99
C GLU A 176 1.21 -19.07 -3.14
N ILE A 177 1.89 -19.41 -4.24
CA ILE A 177 2.12 -18.49 -5.37
C ILE A 177 1.37 -18.99 -6.60
N MET A 178 0.33 -18.27 -7.01
CA MET A 178 -0.58 -18.70 -8.09
C MET A 178 -0.88 -17.60 -9.11
N GLU A 179 -1.25 -18.02 -10.32
CA GLU A 179 -1.73 -17.12 -11.36
C GLU A 179 -3.22 -16.81 -11.15
N GLY A 180 -3.62 -15.56 -11.38
CA GLY A 180 -5.02 -15.18 -11.34
C GLY A 180 -5.28 -13.71 -11.66
N ASP A 181 -6.55 -13.36 -11.78
CA ASP A 181 -7.01 -12.01 -12.11
C ASP A 181 -7.58 -11.30 -10.87
N ALA A 182 -7.09 -10.08 -10.59
CA ALA A 182 -7.56 -9.28 -9.46
C ALA A 182 -9.05 -8.92 -9.54
N GLU A 183 -9.61 -8.91 -10.75
CA GLU A 183 -11.02 -8.59 -11.04
C GLU A 183 -11.94 -9.82 -11.03
N ASP A 184 -11.38 -11.03 -10.85
CA ASP A 184 -12.10 -12.30 -10.81
C ASP A 184 -11.30 -13.32 -9.99
N LEU A 185 -11.35 -13.18 -8.67
CA LEU A 185 -10.47 -13.93 -7.77
C LEU A 185 -10.95 -15.38 -7.61
N PRO A 186 -10.06 -16.38 -7.75
CA PRO A 186 -10.39 -17.80 -7.66
C PRO A 186 -10.54 -18.28 -6.20
N PHE A 187 -11.12 -17.45 -5.33
CA PHE A 187 -11.30 -17.74 -3.91
C PHE A 187 -12.78 -17.70 -3.52
N PRO A 188 -13.20 -18.53 -2.56
CA PRO A 188 -14.53 -18.41 -1.97
C PRO A 188 -14.73 -17.07 -1.26
N THR A 189 -15.99 -16.67 -1.13
CA THR A 189 -16.40 -15.55 -0.29
C THR A 189 -15.97 -15.79 1.18
N ASP A 190 -15.63 -14.73 1.90
CA ASP A 190 -15.29 -14.78 3.33
C ASP A 190 -14.07 -15.65 3.70
N THR A 191 -13.03 -15.68 2.86
CA THR A 191 -11.83 -16.53 3.03
C THR A 191 -10.73 -15.88 3.87
N PHE A 192 -10.36 -14.63 3.59
CA PHE A 192 -9.13 -14.01 4.11
C PHE A 192 -9.40 -13.04 5.26
N ASP A 193 -8.43 -12.90 6.17
CA ASP A 193 -8.43 -11.86 7.20
C ASP A 193 -7.96 -10.52 6.63
N ARG A 194 -7.04 -10.57 5.67
CA ARG A 194 -6.42 -9.40 5.05
C ARG A 194 -6.31 -9.58 3.55
N TYR A 195 -6.60 -8.49 2.86
CA TYR A 195 -6.37 -8.31 1.44
C TYR A 195 -5.35 -7.19 1.30
N VAL A 196 -4.24 -7.46 0.64
CA VAL A 196 -3.23 -6.45 0.31
C VAL A 196 -3.09 -6.42 -1.21
N SER A 197 -2.98 -5.22 -1.78
CA SER A 197 -2.56 -5.06 -3.17
C SER A 197 -1.70 -3.80 -3.26
N ALA A 198 -0.55 -3.88 -3.91
CA ALA A 198 0.40 -2.79 -3.97
C ALA A 198 0.98 -2.61 -5.37
N GLY A 199 0.80 -1.43 -5.97
CA GLY A 199 1.31 -1.12 -7.31
C GLY A 199 0.70 -1.98 -8.42
N SER A 200 -0.58 -2.35 -8.26
CA SER A 200 -1.32 -3.19 -9.22
C SER A 200 -2.57 -2.51 -9.76
N ILE A 201 -3.30 -1.77 -8.93
CA ILE A 201 -4.59 -1.17 -9.27
C ILE A 201 -4.51 -0.17 -10.43
N GLU A 202 -3.37 0.49 -10.63
CA GLU A 202 -3.13 1.41 -11.74
C GLU A 202 -3.18 0.72 -13.13
N TYR A 203 -3.18 -0.62 -13.15
CA TYR A 203 -3.22 -1.45 -14.35
C TYR A 203 -4.53 -2.23 -14.51
N TRP A 204 -5.47 -2.09 -13.58
CA TRP A 204 -6.76 -2.80 -13.66
C TRP A 204 -7.69 -2.05 -14.63
N PRO A 205 -8.21 -2.70 -15.69
CA PRO A 205 -9.23 -2.11 -16.55
C PRO A 205 -10.44 -1.58 -15.78
N ASP A 206 -10.90 -2.32 -14.77
CA ASP A 206 -12.03 -1.99 -13.89
C ASP A 206 -11.61 -2.05 -12.40
N PRO A 207 -11.02 -0.96 -11.86
CA PRO A 207 -10.58 -0.90 -10.46
C PRO A 207 -11.69 -1.17 -9.45
N GLN A 208 -12.92 -0.72 -9.77
CA GLN A 208 -14.07 -0.89 -8.88
C GLN A 208 -14.46 -2.37 -8.74
N ARG A 209 -14.31 -3.16 -9.80
CA ARG A 209 -14.50 -4.61 -9.77
C ARG A 209 -13.46 -5.34 -8.94
N GLY A 210 -12.18 -4.98 -9.07
CA GLY A 210 -11.13 -5.55 -8.21
C GLY A 210 -11.35 -5.23 -6.73
N ILE A 211 -11.81 -4.02 -6.40
CA ILE A 211 -12.17 -3.64 -5.02
C ILE A 211 -13.44 -4.38 -4.55
N LYS A 212 -14.40 -4.67 -5.45
CA LYS A 212 -15.54 -5.54 -5.14
C LYS A 212 -15.07 -6.95 -4.76
N GLU A 213 -14.15 -7.52 -5.52
CA GLU A 213 -13.56 -8.84 -5.23
C GLU A 213 -12.80 -8.84 -3.90
N ALA A 214 -12.05 -7.78 -3.60
CA ALA A 214 -11.40 -7.60 -2.30
C ALA A 214 -12.42 -7.67 -1.14
N TYR A 215 -13.60 -7.04 -1.30
CA TYR A 215 -14.67 -7.14 -0.31
C TYR A 215 -15.20 -8.57 -0.20
N ARG A 216 -15.50 -9.21 -1.32
CA ARG A 216 -16.08 -10.56 -1.35
C ARG A 216 -15.20 -11.59 -0.64
N VAL A 217 -13.90 -11.60 -0.92
CA VAL A 217 -12.98 -12.63 -0.39
C VAL A 217 -12.56 -12.40 1.06
N LEU A 218 -12.76 -11.19 1.61
CA LEU A 218 -12.50 -10.91 3.02
C LEU A 218 -13.61 -11.48 3.90
N ARG A 219 -13.28 -12.01 5.08
CA ARG A 219 -14.26 -12.42 6.10
C ARG A 219 -14.84 -11.22 6.85
N LEU A 220 -15.87 -11.45 7.67
CA LEU A 220 -16.38 -10.45 8.62
C LEU A 220 -15.25 -9.91 9.52
N GLY A 221 -15.10 -8.58 9.58
CA GLY A 221 -14.01 -7.90 10.30
C GLY A 221 -12.68 -7.90 9.55
N GLY A 222 -12.62 -8.52 8.36
CA GLY A 222 -11.46 -8.49 7.48
C GLY A 222 -11.18 -7.07 6.97
N LYS A 223 -9.91 -6.81 6.66
CA LYS A 223 -9.44 -5.49 6.23
C LYS A 223 -8.75 -5.57 4.88
N ALA A 224 -9.14 -4.70 3.96
CA ALA A 224 -8.43 -4.46 2.72
C ALA A 224 -7.42 -3.32 2.89
N CYS A 225 -6.26 -3.44 2.24
CA CYS A 225 -5.21 -2.45 2.14
C CYS A 225 -4.76 -2.36 0.68
N LEU A 226 -5.08 -1.25 0.01
CA LEU A 226 -4.63 -0.97 -1.35
C LEU A 226 -3.58 0.13 -1.32
N ILE A 227 -2.45 -0.13 -1.96
CA ILE A 227 -1.31 0.76 -2.06
C ILE A 227 -1.12 1.09 -3.53
N GLY A 228 -1.13 2.38 -3.87
CA GLY A 228 -1.05 2.79 -5.27
C GLY A 228 -0.63 4.24 -5.44
N PRO A 229 -0.37 4.66 -6.68
CA PRO A 229 -0.02 6.03 -7.00
C PRO A 229 -1.21 6.97 -6.75
N VAL A 230 -0.92 8.25 -6.54
CA VAL A 230 -1.92 9.31 -6.38
C VAL A 230 -1.78 10.32 -7.51
N HIS A 231 -2.90 10.84 -8.03
CA HIS A 231 -2.91 11.86 -9.06
C HIS A 231 -2.06 13.08 -8.66
N PRO A 232 -1.06 13.45 -9.48
CA PRO A 232 -0.11 14.49 -9.10
C PRO A 232 -0.75 15.88 -9.16
N THR A 233 -0.21 16.84 -8.41
CA THR A 233 -0.75 18.21 -8.40
C THR A 233 -0.09 19.15 -9.41
N PHE A 234 1.15 18.86 -9.84
CA PHE A 234 1.89 19.71 -10.77
C PHE A 234 1.42 19.49 -12.22
N TRP A 235 1.24 20.56 -13.00
CA TRP A 235 0.59 20.50 -14.31
C TRP A 235 1.29 19.56 -15.31
N LEU A 236 2.62 19.56 -15.35
CA LEU A 236 3.37 18.71 -16.26
C LEU A 236 3.30 17.24 -15.85
N SER A 237 3.34 16.97 -14.54
CA SER A 237 3.15 15.62 -14.01
C SER A 237 1.73 15.11 -14.29
N ARG A 238 0.69 15.96 -14.15
CA ARG A 238 -0.68 15.58 -14.52
C ARG A 238 -0.79 15.18 -15.98
N PHE A 239 -0.16 15.96 -16.87
CA PHE A 239 -0.13 15.64 -18.29
C PHE A 239 0.45 14.24 -18.55
N PHE A 240 1.62 13.93 -17.96
CA PHE A 240 2.23 12.61 -18.14
C PHE A 240 1.48 11.48 -17.43
N ALA A 241 0.91 11.70 -16.24
CA ALA A 241 0.03 10.74 -15.58
C ALA A 241 -1.16 10.37 -16.47
N ASP A 242 -1.89 11.38 -16.95
CA ASP A 242 -3.10 11.20 -17.76
C ASP A 242 -2.81 10.45 -19.08
N MET A 243 -1.58 10.54 -19.59
CA MET A 243 -1.13 9.83 -20.80
C MET A 243 -0.61 8.42 -20.56
N TRP A 244 -0.22 8.05 -19.33
CA TRP A 244 0.54 6.83 -19.08
C TRP A 244 -0.35 5.67 -18.61
N MET A 245 -0.81 5.75 -17.36
CA MET A 245 -1.58 4.70 -16.69
C MET A 245 -2.56 5.34 -15.70
N LEU A 246 -3.33 4.55 -14.97
CA LEU A 246 -4.30 5.09 -14.04
C LEU A 246 -3.58 5.70 -12.81
N PHE A 247 -3.76 6.99 -12.57
CA PHE A 247 -3.36 7.67 -11.33
C PHE A 247 -4.62 8.16 -10.62
N PRO A 248 -5.22 7.38 -9.71
CA PRO A 248 -6.45 7.78 -9.05
C PRO A 248 -6.22 8.96 -8.09
N THR A 249 -7.23 9.78 -7.87
CA THR A 249 -7.22 10.73 -6.75
C THR A 249 -7.45 10.01 -5.43
N GLU A 250 -7.10 10.67 -4.32
CA GLU A 250 -7.36 10.17 -2.97
C GLU A 250 -8.87 9.90 -2.76
N GLU A 251 -9.71 10.76 -3.31
CA GLU A 251 -11.16 10.66 -3.25
C GLU A 251 -11.69 9.47 -4.06
N GLU A 252 -11.12 9.19 -5.24
CA GLU A 252 -11.52 8.04 -6.06
C GLU A 252 -11.28 6.72 -5.32
N TYR A 253 -10.11 6.55 -4.68
CA TYR A 253 -9.87 5.38 -3.83
C TYR A 253 -10.91 5.24 -2.72
N ILE A 254 -11.17 6.33 -1.99
CA ILE A 254 -12.13 6.32 -0.87
C ILE A 254 -13.54 5.98 -1.38
N GLU A 255 -13.95 6.55 -2.52
CA GLU A 255 -15.23 6.25 -3.15
C GLU A 255 -15.36 4.79 -3.57
N TRP A 256 -14.33 4.21 -4.19
CA TRP A 256 -14.39 2.81 -4.61
C TRP A 256 -14.57 1.86 -3.45
N PHE A 257 -13.86 2.09 -2.33
CA PHE A 257 -14.03 1.32 -1.10
C PHE A 257 -15.45 1.48 -0.54
N LYS A 258 -15.95 2.72 -0.44
CA LYS A 258 -17.31 2.98 0.06
C LYS A 258 -18.39 2.34 -0.80
N LYS A 259 -18.28 2.46 -2.13
CA LYS A 259 -19.20 1.84 -3.10
C LYS A 259 -19.20 0.32 -2.97
N ALA A 260 -18.03 -0.29 -2.76
CA ALA A 260 -17.92 -1.73 -2.50
C ALA A 260 -18.45 -2.16 -1.12
N GLY A 261 -18.84 -1.23 -0.24
CA GLY A 261 -19.45 -1.52 1.06
C GLY A 261 -18.48 -1.52 2.25
N PHE A 262 -17.20 -1.20 2.04
CA PHE A 262 -16.25 -1.06 3.16
C PHE A 262 -16.64 0.08 4.10
N LYS A 263 -16.40 -0.13 5.39
CA LYS A 263 -16.54 0.89 6.45
C LYS A 263 -15.17 1.30 6.97
N ASP A 264 -15.14 2.36 7.76
CA ASP A 264 -13.92 2.89 8.40
C ASP A 264 -12.79 3.12 7.40
N VAL A 265 -13.13 3.70 6.24
CA VAL A 265 -12.18 3.92 5.15
C VAL A 265 -11.16 4.98 5.56
N GLN A 266 -9.89 4.62 5.55
CA GLN A 266 -8.78 5.49 5.94
C GLN A 266 -7.73 5.57 4.84
N LEU A 267 -7.09 6.72 4.72
CA LEU A 267 -6.01 6.95 3.76
C LEU A 267 -4.77 7.47 4.48
N LYS A 268 -3.64 6.82 4.23
CA LYS A 268 -2.31 7.23 4.67
C LYS A 268 -1.48 7.55 3.44
N ARG A 269 -0.94 8.77 3.36
CA ARG A 269 -0.01 9.15 2.28
C ARG A 269 1.34 8.50 2.53
N ILE A 270 1.97 8.02 1.47
CA ILE A 270 3.29 7.37 1.51
C ILE A 270 4.27 8.18 0.67
N GLY A 271 5.46 8.38 1.21
CA GLY A 271 6.53 9.11 0.57
C GLY A 271 7.87 8.77 1.23
N PRO A 272 8.99 9.04 0.54
CA PRO A 272 10.30 8.79 1.10
C PRO A 272 10.57 9.73 2.29
N LYS A 273 11.24 9.21 3.32
CA LYS A 273 11.54 9.94 4.57
C LYS A 273 12.34 11.23 4.37
N TRP A 274 13.10 11.32 3.28
CA TRP A 274 13.89 12.52 2.93
C TRP A 274 13.03 13.65 2.36
N TYR A 275 11.78 13.40 1.95
CA TYR A 275 10.96 14.41 1.30
C TYR A 275 10.34 15.39 2.31
N ARG A 276 10.72 16.67 2.21
CA ARG A 276 10.33 17.76 3.14
C ARG A 276 9.35 18.75 2.48
N GLY A 277 8.16 18.90 3.04
CA GLY A 277 7.17 19.91 2.61
C GLY A 277 6.11 19.41 1.62
N VAL A 278 5.18 20.30 1.23
CA VAL A 278 3.94 19.99 0.49
C VAL A 278 3.92 20.65 -0.90
N ARG A 279 3.71 19.81 -1.93
CA ARG A 279 3.02 20.04 -3.23
C ARG A 279 3.54 21.03 -4.28
N ARG A 280 4.72 21.67 -4.17
CA ARG A 280 5.17 22.55 -5.29
C ARG A 280 5.54 21.77 -6.56
N HIS A 281 6.08 20.56 -6.41
CA HIS A 281 6.38 19.63 -7.52
C HIS A 281 5.44 18.41 -7.58
N GLY A 282 4.50 18.31 -6.64
CA GLY A 282 3.30 17.50 -6.76
C GLY A 282 3.44 15.97 -6.81
N LEU A 283 4.62 15.39 -6.53
CA LEU A 283 4.71 13.94 -6.32
C LEU A 283 4.23 13.60 -4.90
N ILE A 284 2.99 13.11 -4.83
CA ILE A 284 2.62 12.15 -3.79
C ILE A 284 3.05 10.81 -4.36
N MET A 285 4.09 10.20 -3.79
CA MET A 285 4.67 8.95 -4.33
C MET A 285 3.66 7.80 -4.26
N GLY A 286 2.73 7.85 -3.30
CA GLY A 286 1.55 6.99 -3.30
C GLY A 286 0.70 7.19 -2.05
N CYS A 287 -0.32 6.37 -1.91
CA CYS A 287 -1.09 6.24 -0.68
C CYS A 287 -1.37 4.78 -0.37
N SER A 288 -1.60 4.49 0.90
CA SER A 288 -2.22 3.27 1.41
C SER A 288 -3.64 3.61 1.83
N VAL A 289 -4.63 2.90 1.28
CA VAL A 289 -6.05 3.06 1.55
C VAL A 289 -6.57 1.77 2.15
N THR A 290 -7.23 1.88 3.29
CA THR A 290 -7.79 0.72 3.99
C THR A 290 -9.28 0.85 4.18
N GLY A 291 -9.95 -0.29 4.34
CA GLY A 291 -11.35 -0.37 4.70
C GLY A 291 -11.67 -1.72 5.34
N VAL A 292 -12.64 -1.71 6.25
CA VAL A 292 -13.04 -2.90 7.03
C VAL A 292 -14.37 -3.42 6.51
N LYS A 293 -14.44 -4.74 6.28
CA LYS A 293 -15.69 -5.44 5.96
C LYS A 293 -16.49 -5.65 7.24
N ARG A 294 -17.67 -5.04 7.32
CA ARG A 294 -18.54 -5.09 8.52
C ARG A 294 -19.73 -6.05 8.39
N GLU A 295 -19.89 -6.67 7.23
CA GLU A 295 -20.98 -7.62 6.91
C GLU A 295 -20.37 -8.80 6.15
N SER A 296 -20.89 -10.02 6.33
CA SER A 296 -20.44 -11.22 5.59
C SER A 296 -21.04 -11.25 4.18
N GLY A 297 -20.48 -12.04 3.27
CA GLY A 297 -21.07 -12.26 1.95
C GLY A 297 -20.50 -11.36 0.85
N ASP A 298 -21.24 -11.23 -0.25
CA ASP A 298 -20.81 -10.39 -1.38
C ASP A 298 -20.99 -8.90 -1.07
N SER A 299 -20.29 -8.06 -1.82
CA SER A 299 -20.47 -6.61 -1.79
C SER A 299 -21.90 -6.22 -2.16
N PRO A 300 -22.48 -5.18 -1.52
CA PRO A 300 -23.77 -4.62 -1.94
C PRO A 300 -23.71 -3.98 -3.34
N LEU A 301 -22.50 -3.78 -3.89
CA LEU A 301 -22.29 -3.19 -5.20
C LEU A 301 -22.68 -4.18 -6.31
N GLN A 302 -23.65 -3.74 -7.12
CA GLN A 302 -24.04 -4.43 -8.34
C GLN A 302 -23.27 -3.83 -9.52
N LEU A 303 -22.47 -4.67 -10.18
CA LEU A 303 -21.76 -4.34 -11.40
C LEU A 303 -22.31 -5.22 -12.53
N GLY A 304 -22.32 -4.70 -13.75
CA GLY A 304 -22.63 -5.50 -14.92
C GLY A 304 -21.61 -6.65 -15.14
N PRO A 305 -21.81 -7.48 -16.18
CA PRO A 305 -20.81 -8.47 -16.56
C PRO A 305 -19.46 -7.79 -16.78
N LYS A 306 -18.38 -8.49 -16.45
CA LYS A 306 -17.03 -8.04 -16.79
C LYS A 306 -16.97 -7.87 -18.30
N ALA A 307 -16.64 -6.67 -18.76
CA ALA A 307 -16.36 -6.47 -20.17
C ALA A 307 -15.14 -7.33 -20.50
N GLU A 308 -15.26 -8.24 -21.46
CA GLU A 308 -14.10 -9.04 -21.89
C GLU A 308 -12.99 -8.09 -22.34
N ASP A 309 -11.78 -8.34 -21.85
CA ASP A 309 -10.58 -7.66 -22.33
C ASP A 309 -10.48 -7.90 -23.84
N VAL A 310 -10.76 -6.84 -24.60
CA VAL A 310 -10.94 -6.92 -26.05
C VAL A 310 -9.69 -7.55 -26.66
N SER A 311 -9.83 -8.77 -27.17
CA SER A 311 -8.78 -9.59 -27.78
C SER A 311 -8.23 -9.03 -29.09
N LYS A 312 -8.68 -7.83 -29.50
CA LYS A 312 -8.31 -7.23 -30.78
C LYS A 312 -6.82 -6.88 -30.77
N PRO A 313 -6.02 -7.39 -31.71
CA PRO A 313 -4.64 -6.99 -31.83
C PRO A 313 -4.56 -5.48 -32.06
N VAL A 314 -3.74 -4.81 -31.25
CA VAL A 314 -3.48 -3.39 -31.42
C VAL A 314 -2.69 -3.21 -32.71
N ASN A 315 -3.07 -2.24 -33.54
CA ASN A 315 -2.34 -1.91 -34.76
C ASN A 315 -0.86 -1.63 -34.43
N PRO A 316 0.13 -2.24 -35.14
CA PRO A 316 1.55 -2.04 -34.86
C PRO A 316 2.02 -0.59 -34.80
N ILE A 317 1.46 0.29 -35.65
CA ILE A 317 1.78 1.72 -35.66
C ILE A 317 1.24 2.37 -34.39
N THR A 318 -0.01 2.09 -34.05
CA THR A 318 -0.62 2.56 -32.79
C THR A 318 0.20 2.09 -31.61
N PHE A 319 0.60 0.82 -31.57
CA PHE A 319 1.47 0.24 -30.54
C PHE A 319 2.83 0.93 -30.46
N PHE A 320 3.47 1.26 -31.60
CA PHE A 320 4.76 1.95 -31.62
C PHE A 320 4.68 3.35 -30.99
N PHE A 321 3.72 4.19 -31.41
CA PHE A 321 3.55 5.53 -30.82
C PHE A 321 3.20 5.48 -29.34
N ARG A 322 2.36 4.51 -28.99
CA ARG A 322 2.00 4.16 -27.61
C ARG A 322 3.23 3.80 -26.77
N PHE A 323 4.07 2.89 -27.25
CA PHE A 323 5.33 2.50 -26.62
C PHE A 323 6.29 3.69 -26.45
N LEU A 324 6.43 4.52 -27.48
CA LEU A 324 7.27 5.73 -27.43
C LEU A 324 6.76 6.71 -26.36
N MET A 325 5.46 6.99 -26.34
CA MET A 325 4.84 7.87 -25.34
C MET A 325 5.00 7.32 -23.92
N GLY A 326 4.75 6.02 -23.72
CA GLY A 326 4.96 5.36 -22.44
C GLY A 326 6.40 5.43 -21.96
N THR A 327 7.36 5.29 -22.87
CA THR A 327 8.79 5.44 -22.56
C THR A 327 9.13 6.86 -22.11
N ILE A 328 8.56 7.88 -22.77
CA ILE A 328 8.74 9.29 -22.38
C ILE A 328 8.12 9.56 -21.00
N CYS A 329 6.91 9.08 -20.75
CA CYS A 329 6.24 9.21 -19.46
C CYS A 329 7.06 8.52 -18.35
N ALA A 330 7.50 7.28 -18.58
CA ALA A 330 8.33 6.55 -17.64
C ALA A 330 9.64 7.28 -17.34
N ALA A 331 10.33 7.79 -18.37
CA ALA A 331 11.55 8.58 -18.20
C ALA A 331 11.31 9.83 -17.35
N TYR A 332 10.20 10.56 -17.59
CA TYR A 332 9.82 11.70 -16.76
C TYR A 332 9.66 11.33 -15.29
N TYR A 333 8.91 10.26 -15.01
CA TYR A 333 8.66 9.81 -13.63
C TYR A 333 9.87 9.18 -12.94
N VAL A 334 10.88 8.73 -13.69
CA VAL A 334 12.18 8.33 -13.14
C VAL A 334 13.07 9.53 -12.83
N LEU A 335 13.09 10.54 -13.70
CA LEU A 335 13.98 11.70 -13.56
C LEU A 335 13.52 12.66 -12.44
N VAL A 336 12.22 12.79 -12.21
CA VAL A 336 11.71 13.74 -11.21
C VAL A 336 12.15 13.37 -9.77
N PRO A 337 12.01 12.13 -9.28
CA PRO A 337 12.50 11.74 -7.96
C PRO A 337 14.02 11.88 -7.82
N ILE A 338 14.78 11.58 -8.87
CA ILE A 338 16.25 11.79 -8.90
C ILE A 338 16.57 13.28 -8.72
N TYR A 339 15.92 14.16 -9.48
CA TYR A 339 16.08 15.61 -9.35
C TYR A 339 15.71 16.10 -7.94
N MET A 340 14.61 15.60 -7.37
CA MET A 340 14.16 15.97 -6.03
C MET A 340 15.11 15.47 -4.94
N TRP A 341 15.68 14.28 -5.10
CA TRP A 341 16.67 13.73 -4.20
C TRP A 341 17.98 14.55 -4.23
N ILE A 342 18.48 14.89 -5.43
CA ILE A 342 19.65 15.78 -5.59
C ILE A 342 19.37 17.14 -4.92
N LYS A 343 18.17 17.68 -5.13
CA LYS A 343 17.76 18.95 -4.51
C LYS A 343 17.73 18.86 -2.98
N ASP A 344 17.26 17.75 -2.39
CA ASP A 344 17.29 17.53 -0.93
C ASP A 344 18.71 17.55 -0.35
N GLN A 345 19.70 17.05 -1.10
CA GLN A 345 21.10 17.05 -0.67
C GLN A 345 21.71 18.47 -0.68
N ILE A 346 21.22 19.36 -1.55
CA ILE A 346 21.75 20.72 -1.71
C ILE A 346 21.02 21.73 -0.82
N VAL A 347 19.71 21.56 -0.63
CA VAL A 347 18.87 22.51 0.12
C VAL A 347 19.05 22.32 1.64
N PRO A 348 19.40 23.39 2.40
CA PRO A 348 19.57 23.31 3.84
C PRO A 348 18.38 22.71 4.60
N LYS A 349 18.67 21.95 5.67
CA LYS A 349 17.64 21.38 6.55
C LYS A 349 16.76 22.48 7.15
N GLY A 350 15.44 22.37 6.96
CA GLY A 350 14.45 23.36 7.41
C GLY A 350 13.87 24.25 6.31
N MET A 351 14.39 24.20 5.08
CA MET A 351 13.79 24.88 3.92
C MET A 351 12.94 23.91 3.08
N PRO A 352 11.83 24.39 2.48
CA PRO A 352 11.00 23.57 1.59
C PRO A 352 11.69 23.24 0.27
N ILE A 353 11.42 22.04 -0.26
CA ILE A 353 11.99 21.49 -1.52
C ILE A 353 10.99 21.60 -2.67
#